data_AF-A0A538KGD7-F1
#
_entry.id   AF-A0A538KGD7-F1
#
_cell.length_a   1.000
_cell.length_b   1.000
_cell.length_c   1.000
_cell.angle_alpha   90.00
_cell.angle_beta   90.00
_cell.angle_gamma   90.00
#
_symmetry.space_group_name_H-M   'P 1'
#
loop_
_entity.id
_entity.type
_entity.pdbx_description
1 polymer ?
#
loop_
_entity_poly.entity_id
_entity_poly.type
_entity_poly.pdbx_seq_one_letter_code
_entity_poly.pdbx_strand_id
1 'polypeptide(L)'
;MRAVALRGPFSEIRATSDELVAEGDLVCERWTCRVRHTGEFMGLRASGERLEVLGFAMYRLRDGKIVELREVADRLGLMRQLGAL
;
A
#
# COMPACT_ATOMS: atom_id res chain seq x y z
N MET A 1 7.78 1.83 -4.08
CA MET A 1 7.23 0.62 -3.44
C MET A 1 7.59 -0.63 -4.25
N ARG A 2 8.48 -1.51 -3.78
CA ARG A 2 8.47 -2.89 -4.30
C ARG A 2 7.25 -3.55 -3.63
N ALA A 3 6.20 -3.83 -4.40
CA ALA A 3 4.98 -4.55 -3.97
C ALA A 3 5.24 -6.00 -3.47
N VAL A 4 6.46 -6.28 -2.99
CA VAL A 4 6.94 -7.60 -2.59
C VAL A 4 6.32 -8.05 -1.26
N ALA A 5 5.97 -7.11 -0.36
CA ALA A 5 5.36 -7.45 0.93
C ALA A 5 3.89 -7.97 0.82
N LEU A 6 3.21 -7.75 -0.31
CA LEU A 6 1.84 -8.22 -0.55
C LEU A 6 1.79 -9.51 -1.40
N ARG A 7 2.92 -9.95 -1.97
CA ARG A 7 2.94 -11.16 -2.82
C ARG A 7 2.87 -12.40 -1.93
N GLY A 8 1.76 -13.14 -2.04
CA GLY A 8 1.48 -14.37 -1.31
C GLY A 8 0.03 -14.40 -0.83
N PRO A 9 -0.30 -13.73 0.29
CA PRO A 9 -1.67 -13.64 0.80
C PRO A 9 -2.62 -12.85 -0.11
N PHE A 10 -2.09 -12.01 -0.99
CA PHE A 10 -2.88 -11.14 -1.84
C PHE A 10 -2.55 -11.35 -3.33
N SER A 11 -3.59 -11.29 -4.17
CA SER A 11 -3.50 -11.32 -5.63
C SER A 11 -4.28 -10.14 -6.23
N GLU A 12 -4.33 -10.05 -7.58
CA GLU A 12 -4.97 -8.93 -8.30
C GLU A 12 -4.50 -7.53 -7.84
N ILE A 13 -3.24 -7.43 -7.41
CA ILE A 13 -2.69 -6.22 -6.80
C ILE A 13 -2.61 -5.08 -7.82
N ARG A 14 -3.33 -4.00 -7.55
CA ARG A 14 -3.30 -2.76 -8.36
C ARG A 14 -3.09 -1.57 -7.43
N ALA A 15 -1.98 -0.86 -7.61
CA ALA A 15 -1.70 0.38 -6.91
C ALA A 15 -1.90 1.58 -7.85
N THR A 16 -2.51 2.64 -7.34
CA THR A 16 -2.68 3.92 -8.04
C THR A 16 -2.10 5.05 -7.19
N SER A 17 -1.41 5.97 -7.84
CA SER A 17 -1.08 7.28 -7.29
C SER A 17 -2.30 8.17 -7.51
N ASP A 18 -3.01 8.50 -6.45
CA ASP A 18 -4.24 9.29 -6.55
C ASP A 18 -3.92 10.79 -6.56
N GLU A 19 -2.82 11.18 -5.89
CA GLU A 19 -2.39 12.57 -5.78
C GLU A 19 -0.88 12.63 -5.57
N LEU A 20 -0.24 13.62 -6.20
CA LEU A 20 1.19 13.88 -6.06
C LEU A 20 1.42 15.38 -5.85
N VAL A 21 2.19 15.72 -4.83
CA VAL A 21 2.65 17.08 -4.55
C VAL A 21 4.17 17.05 -4.41
N ALA A 22 4.86 17.96 -5.09
CA ALA A 22 6.31 18.02 -5.08
C ALA A 22 6.79 19.41 -4.61
N GLU A 23 7.79 19.42 -3.73
CA GLU A 23 8.46 20.63 -3.27
C GLU A 23 9.95 20.35 -3.06
N GLY A 24 10.80 21.06 -3.78
CA GLY A 24 12.26 20.85 -3.73
C GLY A 24 12.64 19.42 -4.10
N ASP A 25 13.31 18.73 -3.18
CA ASP A 25 13.73 17.34 -3.33
C ASP A 25 12.74 16.33 -2.73
N LEU A 26 11.56 16.77 -2.31
CA LEU A 26 10.52 15.95 -1.70
C LEU A 26 9.32 15.77 -2.64
N VAL A 27 8.77 14.56 -2.65
CA VAL A 27 7.50 14.22 -3.31
C VAL A 27 6.60 13.51 -2.32
N CYS A 28 5.42 14.06 -2.07
CA CYS A 28 4.34 13.41 -1.33
C CYS A 28 3.37 12.76 -2.30
N GLU A 29 2.98 11.53 -2.00
CA GLU A 29 2.01 10.75 -2.74
C GLU A 29 0.89 10.31 -1.81
N ARG A 30 -0.36 10.54 -2.22
CA ARG A 30 -1.51 9.79 -1.70
C ARG A 30 -1.77 8.64 -2.65
N TRP A 31 -1.86 7.42 -2.14
CA TRP A 31 -2.00 6.22 -2.95
C TRP A 31 -3.13 5.32 -2.46
N THR A 32 -3.68 4.54 -3.39
CA THR A 32 -4.62 3.46 -3.13
C THR A 32 -4.08 2.14 -3.67
N CYS A 33 -4.12 1.08 -2.87
CA CYS A 33 -3.80 -0.28 -3.29
C CYS A 33 -5.04 -1.16 -3.16
N ARG A 34 -5.48 -1.73 -4.29
CA ARG A 34 -6.59 -2.69 -4.37
C ARG A 34 -6.03 -4.08 -4.55
N VAL A 35 -6.53 -5.01 -3.74
CA VAL A 35 -6.05 -6.40 -3.71
C VAL A 35 -7.20 -7.39 -3.52
N ARG A 36 -6.97 -8.66 -3.84
CA ARG A 36 -7.86 -9.78 -3.48
C ARG A 36 -7.18 -10.66 -2.43
N HIS A 37 -7.87 -10.95 -1.33
CA HIS A 37 -7.35 -11.81 -0.26
C HIS A 37 -7.45 -13.29 -0.66
N THR A 38 -6.34 -13.86 -1.10
CA THR A 38 -6.29 -15.20 -1.73
C THR A 38 -5.37 -16.19 -1.02
N GLY A 39 -4.64 -15.78 0.01
CA GLY A 39 -3.86 -16.66 0.86
C GLY A 39 -4.02 -16.28 2.33
N GLU A 40 -3.45 -17.07 3.23
CA GLU A 40 -3.52 -16.80 4.66
C GLU A 40 -2.73 -15.53 5.01
N PHE A 41 -3.36 -14.61 5.74
CA PHE A 41 -2.73 -13.39 6.21
C PHE A 41 -2.99 -13.20 7.70
N MET A 42 -1.93 -13.07 8.50
CA MET A 42 -2.03 -12.82 9.95
C MET A 42 -2.93 -13.83 10.69
N GLY A 43 -2.90 -15.11 10.27
CA GLY A 43 -3.74 -16.17 10.84
C GLY A 43 -5.19 -16.23 10.32
N LEU A 44 -5.57 -15.32 9.44
CA LEU A 44 -6.87 -15.30 8.78
C LEU A 44 -6.77 -16.06 7.46
N ARG A 45 -7.66 -17.03 7.24
CA ARG A 45 -7.75 -17.73 5.95
C ARG A 45 -8.20 -16.77 4.85
N ALA A 46 -7.80 -17.09 3.62
CA ALA A 46 -8.24 -16.37 2.43
C ALA A 46 -9.78 -16.21 2.41
N SER A 47 -10.25 -14.96 2.44
CA SER A 47 -11.68 -14.66 2.38
C SER A 47 -12.20 -14.61 0.94
N GLY A 48 -11.32 -14.41 -0.04
CA GLY A 48 -11.69 -14.13 -1.42
C GLY A 48 -12.19 -12.70 -1.65
N GLU A 49 -12.29 -11.89 -0.61
CA GLU A 49 -12.80 -10.53 -0.74
C GLU A 49 -11.79 -9.60 -1.43
N ARG A 50 -12.34 -8.56 -2.08
CA ARG A 50 -11.55 -7.42 -2.56
C ARG A 50 -11.39 -6.43 -1.43
N LEU A 51 -10.15 -6.02 -1.19
CA LEU A 51 -9.78 -5.11 -0.13
C LEU A 51 -9.11 -3.88 -0.73
N GLU A 52 -9.24 -2.76 -0.04
CA GLU A 52 -8.59 -1.51 -0.38
C GLU A 52 -7.72 -1.03 0.77
N VAL A 53 -6.47 -0.66 0.47
CA VAL A 53 -5.54 -0.07 1.42
C VAL A 53 -5.18 1.31 0.93
N LEU A 54 -5.44 2.31 1.76
CA LEU A 54 -5.10 3.71 1.51
C LEU A 54 -3.79 4.04 2.22
N GLY A 55 -3.02 4.97 1.68
CA GLY A 55 -1.84 5.45 2.37
C GLY A 55 -1.24 6.72 1.80
N PHE A 56 -0.19 7.16 2.49
CA PHE A 56 0.66 8.25 2.07
C PHE A 56 2.11 7.79 2.05
N ALA A 57 2.85 8.27 1.07
CA ALA A 57 4.30 8.12 0.99
C ALA A 57 4.93 9.48 0.78
N MET A 58 6.08 9.72 1.41
CA MET A 58 6.95 10.84 1.12
C MET A 58 8.30 10.29 0.66
N TYR A 59 8.70 10.69 -0.53
CA TYR A 59 9.96 10.34 -1.17
C TYR A 59 10.91 11.52 -1.08
N ARG A 60 12.21 11.24 -0.82
CA ARG A 60 13.29 12.20 -1.11
C ARG A 60 14.01 11.77 -2.37
N LEU A 61 14.21 12.68 -3.31
CA LEU A 61 14.89 12.43 -4.57
C LEU A 61 16.27 13.09 -4.60
N ARG A 62 17.27 12.37 -5.11
CA ARG A 62 18.54 12.95 -5.57
C ARG A 62 18.96 12.30 -6.87
N ASP A 63 19.47 13.10 -7.80
CA ASP A 63 19.93 12.64 -9.12
C ASP A 63 18.89 11.78 -9.85
N GLY A 64 17.62 12.19 -9.77
CA GLY A 64 16.47 11.50 -10.37
C GLY A 64 16.08 10.18 -9.71
N LYS A 65 16.64 9.85 -8.54
CA LYS A 65 16.40 8.59 -7.82
C LYS A 65 15.80 8.86 -6.44
N ILE A 66 14.91 7.97 -6.00
CA ILE A 66 14.42 7.96 -4.62
C ILE A 66 15.55 7.48 -3.70
N VAL A 67 16.00 8.34 -2.80
CA VAL A 67 17.04 8.05 -1.80
C VAL A 67 16.48 7.84 -0.40
N GLU A 68 15.23 8.24 -0.15
CA GLU A 68 14.52 8.04 1.11
C GLU A 68 13.03 7.80 0.85
N LEU A 69 12.41 6.96 1.68
CA LEU A 69 10.97 6.71 1.69
C LEU A 69 10.48 6.71 3.14
N ARG A 70 9.47 7.53 3.43
CA ARG A 70 8.67 7.49 4.66
C ARG A 70 7.22 7.22 4.25
N GLU A 71 6.60 6.17 4.80
CA GLU A 71 5.22 5.81 4.41
C GLU A 71 4.36 5.48 5.62
N VAL A 72 3.06 5.70 5.46
CA VAL A 72 2.00 5.28 6.38
C VAL A 72 0.88 4.69 5.54
N ALA A 73 0.40 3.52 5.95
CA ALA A 73 -0.74 2.85 5.34
C ALA A 73 -1.85 2.66 6.37
N ASP A 74 -3.11 2.69 5.92
CA ASP A 74 -4.29 2.41 6.75
C ASP A 74 -4.43 0.91 7.05
N ARG A 75 -3.53 0.44 7.92
CA ARG A 75 -3.54 -0.95 8.38
C ARG A 75 -4.78 -1.24 9.23
N LEU A 76 -5.31 -0.26 9.94
CA LEU A 76 -6.52 -0.45 10.75
C LEU A 76 -7.75 -0.70 9.85
N GLY A 77 -7.91 0.10 8.79
CA GLY A 77 -8.94 -0.11 7.77
C GLY A 77 -8.80 -1.46 7.09
N LEU A 78 -7.58 -1.92 6.80
CA LEU A 78 -7.34 -3.26 6.27
C LEU A 78 -7.81 -4.36 7.24
N MET A 79 -7.45 -4.27 8.53
CA MET A 79 -7.84 -5.28 9.52
C MET A 79 -9.37 -5.37 9.71
N ARG A 80 -10.07 -4.23 9.66
CA ARG A 80 -11.54 -4.19 9.68
C ARG A 80 -12.15 -4.88 8.46
N GLN A 81 -11.62 -4.61 7.26
CA GLN A 81 -12.10 -5.28 6.03
C GLN A 81 -11.84 -6.79 6.05
N LEU A 82 -10.79 -7.23 6.75
CA LEU A 82 -10.49 -8.65 6.96
C LEU A 82 -11.34 -9.31 8.06
N GLY A 83 -12.18 -8.55 8.77
CA GLY A 83 -13.01 -9.06 9.87
C GLY A 83 -12.24 -9.39 11.14
N ALA A 84 -11.03 -8.83 11.31
CA ALA A 84 -10.18 -9.09 12.47
C ALA A 84 -10.35 -8.07 13.61
N LEU A 85 -11.09 -6.99 13.34
CA LEU A 85 -11.41 -5.89 14.26
C LEU A 85 -12.81 -5.36 13.97
#